data_AF-A0AA46V1N1-F1
#
_entry.id   AF-A0AA46V1N1-F1
#
_cell.length_a   1.000
_cell.length_b   1.000
_cell.length_c   1.000
_cell.angle_alpha   90.00
_cell.angle_beta   90.00
_cell.angle_gamma   90.00
#
_symmetry.space_group_name_H-M   'P 1'
#
loop_
_entity.id
_entity.type
_entity.pdbx_description
1 polymer ?
#
loop_
_entity_poly.entity_id
_entity_poly.type
_entity_poly.pdbx_seq_one_letter_code
_entity_poly.pdbx_strand_id
1 'polypeptide(L)' 'MSAADSPHGNGAQPCSTCESWKLAETDANGRRDYSKATDCRVLLKRHQESAECVAGGQG' A
#
# COMPACT_ATOMS: atom_id res chain seq x y z
N MET A 1 18.95 -20.43 12.49
CA MET A 1 17.77 -21.27 12.17
C MET A 1 16.54 -20.63 12.79
N SER A 2 15.63 -20.06 11.99
CA SER A 2 14.25 -19.76 12.44
C SER A 2 13.32 -19.82 11.23
N ALA A 3 12.72 -20.99 11.06
CA ALA A 3 11.46 -21.23 10.35
C ALA A 3 10.49 -21.71 11.44
N ALA A 4 9.19 -21.45 11.48
CA ALA A 4 8.25 -20.76 10.62
C ALA A 4 7.01 -20.49 11.49
N ASP A 5 6.21 -19.47 11.19
CA ASP A 5 4.76 -19.59 11.34
C ASP A 5 4.10 -18.62 10.35
N SER A 6 3.24 -19.15 9.49
CA SER A 6 2.48 -18.40 8.50
C SER A 6 1.11 -19.05 8.39
N PRO A 7 0.02 -18.28 8.47
CA PRO A 7 -1.22 -18.65 7.83
C PRO A 7 -1.51 -17.61 6.74
N HIS A 8 -1.30 -18.01 5.50
CA HIS A 8 -1.69 -17.36 4.25
C HIS A 8 -2.39 -15.98 4.32
N GLY A 9 -1.75 -14.97 3.70
CA GLY A 9 -2.47 -13.91 2.99
C GLY A 9 -2.19 -12.46 3.35
N ASN A 10 -1.05 -12.06 3.94
CA ASN A 10 -0.85 -10.64 4.28
C ASN A 10 0.59 -10.24 4.63
N GLY A 11 1.59 -10.82 3.96
CA GLY A 11 3.02 -10.65 4.31
C GLY A 11 3.91 -10.09 3.20
N ALA A 12 3.34 -9.70 2.05
CA ALA A 12 4.12 -8.97 1.06
C ALA A 12 4.32 -7.54 1.61
N GLN A 13 5.58 -7.12 1.76
CA GLN A 13 5.88 -5.71 1.94
C GLN A 13 5.13 -4.94 0.84
N PRO A 14 4.38 -3.88 1.19
CA PRO A 14 3.69 -3.09 0.18
C PRO A 14 4.72 -2.64 -0.86
N CYS A 15 4.37 -2.76 -2.15
CA CYS A 15 5.24 -2.26 -3.20
C CYS A 15 5.49 -0.75 -3.00
N SER A 16 6.55 -0.22 -3.61
CA SER A 16 6.93 1.20 -3.49
C SER A 16 5.79 2.17 -3.83
N THR A 17 4.90 1.81 -4.77
CA THR A 17 3.70 2.58 -5.10
C THR A 17 2.68 2.59 -3.96
N CYS A 18 2.42 1.44 -3.32
CA CYS A 18 1.56 1.36 -2.14
C CYS A 18 2.12 2.20 -0.98
N GLU A 19 3.43 2.14 -0.74
CA GLU A 19 4.08 2.96 0.29
C GLU A 19 3.98 4.45 -0.02
N SER A 20 4.21 4.84 -1.27
CA SER A 20 4.14 6.24 -1.70
C SER A 20 2.75 6.85 -1.44
N TRP A 21 1.68 6.11 -1.72
CA TRP A 21 0.33 6.61 -1.45
C TRP A 21 -0.05 6.61 0.02
N LYS A 22 0.42 5.66 0.82
CA LYS A 22 0.25 5.71 2.29
C LYS A 22 0.97 6.93 2.90
N LEU A 23 2.18 7.23 2.44
CA LEU A 23 2.92 8.40 2.88
C LEU A 23 2.21 9.71 2.46
N ALA A 24 1.74 9.78 1.21
CA ALA A 24 1.00 10.94 0.71
C ALA A 24 -0.34 11.14 1.46
N GLU A 25 -1.05 10.04 1.78
CA GLU A 25 -2.26 10.09 2.63
C GLU A 25 -1.94 10.66 4.01
N THR A 26 -0.83 10.23 4.62
CA THR A 26 -0.40 10.69 5.95
C THR A 26 -0.05 12.18 5.94
N ASP A 27 0.70 12.64 4.93
CA ASP A 27 1.02 14.06 4.74
C ASP A 27 -0.26 14.89 4.51
N ALA A 28 -1.18 14.42 3.67
CA ALA A 28 -2.45 15.10 3.41
C ALA A 28 -3.33 15.21 4.67
N ASN A 29 -3.41 14.13 5.48
CA ASN A 29 -4.08 14.17 6.77
C ASN A 29 -3.44 15.19 7.73
N GLY A 30 -2.11 15.23 7.79
CA GLY A 30 -1.37 16.22 8.59
C GLY A 30 -1.66 17.66 8.17
N ARG A 31 -1.87 17.90 6.87
CA ARG A 31 -2.26 19.19 6.29
C ARG A 31 -3.76 19.49 6.37
N ARG A 32 -4.59 18.55 6.86
CA ARG A 32 -6.06 18.60 6.82
C ARG A 32 -6.64 18.70 5.41
N ASP A 33 -5.91 18.22 4.41
CA ASP A 33 -6.37 18.08 3.03
C ASP A 33 -7.08 16.73 2.86
N TYR A 34 -8.33 16.67 3.35
CA TYR A 34 -9.09 15.42 3.36
C TYR A 34 -9.55 14.96 1.97
N SER A 35 -9.63 15.89 1.01
CA SER A 35 -9.89 15.54 -0.39
C SER A 35 -8.74 14.67 -0.91
N LYS A 36 -7.51 15.20 -0.79
CA LYS A 36 -6.31 14.49 -1.25
C LYS A 36 -6.06 13.19 -0.49
N ALA A 37 -6.31 13.16 0.82
CA ALA A 37 -6.23 11.92 1.61
C ALA A 37 -7.21 10.84 1.11
N THR A 38 -8.40 11.25 0.67
CA THR A 38 -9.39 10.32 0.09
C THR A 38 -8.94 9.83 -1.28
N ASP A 39 -8.40 10.71 -2.12
CA ASP A 39 -7.85 10.32 -3.43
C ASP A 39 -6.72 9.30 -3.27
N CYS A 40 -5.80 9.50 -2.32
CA CYS A 40 -4.74 8.54 -2.01
C CYS A 40 -5.29 7.15 -1.63
N ARG A 41 -6.36 7.09 -0.83
CA ARG A 41 -7.01 5.82 -0.45
C ARG A 41 -7.67 5.12 -1.64
N VAL A 42 -8.35 5.87 -2.50
CA VAL A 42 -8.99 5.33 -3.70
C VAL A 42 -7.95 4.78 -4.67
N LEU A 43 -6.87 5.53 -4.89
CA LEU A 43 -5.75 5.09 -5.72
C LEU A 43 -5.15 3.80 -5.16
N LEU A 44 -4.84 3.77 -3.84
CA LEU A 44 -4.28 2.60 -3.16
C LEU A 44 -5.12 1.35 -3.37
N LYS A 45 -6.43 1.45 -3.15
CA LYS A 45 -7.35 0.33 -3.37
C LYS A 45 -7.31 -0.15 -4.82
N ARG A 46 -7.37 0.77 -5.79
CA ARG A 46 -7.35 0.42 -7.22
C ARG A 46 -6.07 -0.30 -7.63
N HIS A 47 -4.93 0.10 -7.10
CA HIS A 47 -3.66 -0.58 -7.38
C HIS A 47 -3.59 -1.95 -6.73
N GLN A 48 -4.04 -2.09 -5.48
CA GLN A 48 -4.09 -3.39 -4.80
C GLN A 48 -4.99 -4.39 -5.53
N GLU A 49 -6.07 -3.90 -6.15
CA GLU A 49 -6.96 -4.68 -7.01
C GLU A 49 -6.37 -4.94 -8.42
N SER A 50 -5.32 -4.20 -8.81
CA SER A 50 -4.60 -4.38 -10.08
C SER A 50 -3.53 -5.48 -9.95
N ALA A 51 -3.35 -6.26 -11.02
CA ALA A 51 -2.25 -7.22 -11.13
C ALA A 51 -0.87 -6.55 -11.03
N GLU A 52 -0.78 -5.23 -11.24
CA GLU A 52 0.44 -4.43 -11.09
C GLU A 52 0.99 -4.45 -9.65
N CYS A 53 0.12 -4.52 -8.63
CA CYS A 53 0.56 -4.62 -7.24
C CYS A 53 1.13 -6.00 -6.91
N VAL A 54 0.60 -7.05 -7.53
CA VAL A 54 1.05 -8.45 -7.35
C VAL A 54 2.39 -8.68 -8.07
N ALA A 55 2.60 -8.03 -9.21
CA ALA A 55 3.85 -8.11 -9.97
C ALA A 55 5.03 -7.36 -9.31
N GLY A 56 4.76 -6.33 -8.49
CA GLY A 56 5.78 -5.51 -7.83
C GLY A 56 6.45 -6.13 -6.59
N GLY A 57 6.10 -7.37 -6.22
CA GLY A 57 6.72 -8.12 -5.11
C GLY A 57 7.95 -8.96 -5.50
N GLN A 58 8.35 -8.93 -6.77
CA GLN A 58 9.57 -9.55 -7.28
C GLN A 58 10.44 -8.47 -7.94
N GLY A 59 11.47 -8.02 -7.21
CA GLY A 59 12.45 -7.05 -7.68
C GLY A 59 13.52 -6.83 -6.64
#